data_AF-A0A7J9HEI1-F1
#
_entry.id   AF-A0A7J9HEI1-F1
#
_cell.length_a   1.000
_cell.length_b   1.000
_cell.length_c   1.000
_cell.angle_alpha   90.00
_cell.angle_beta   90.00
_cell.angle_gamma   90.00
#
_symmetry.space_group_name_H-M   'P 1'
#
loop_
_entity.id
_entity.type
_entity.pdbx_description
1 polymer ?
#
loop_
_entity_poly.entity_id
_entity_poly.type
_entity_poly.pdbx_seq_one_letter_code
_entity_poly.pdbx_strand_id
1 'polypeptide(L)'
;MTMNLVESVGVRVPPSAPASFSSSKGTCKRGGSVRSGFCKRDFSQNNANFGRSAVPLRFMYFRNDSWVNFSADVVETLRAGFLERKPIIETSIDGSKYIFDFKRMLQIEYSTGNCRSISWIDESGKCFFPSDFFSEEEFIESECSEWDDYTSCNYKNKNCNCNPKIEIEVKIDRPSSKRKREEEPEVSSSYKAAGNDAVKCQRLDEGGDAKWPNTIRLNETDMTSMLVKDNFLKGIAKVDTGALVTSIHQCKRETHLDKARYEVFQKQNEVTKAARGTSNMVYAWFGASAKRVESVLAHGFGLPSKLPAADAYGIGIYLSPVGLPHLSAKLADVDGNGLKHLILCRVILGNVEKVEAGSEQCFPSSVDFDTGSDDPKNPKWYVVWSNIANMHILPESVVSFRPSNMQGQAPLRAVAGVKYSLEKLFSKIKSSLPPGKVQEILMIYSTYRAGMMAKDAFIKKLRQVAGDEVLRSAIQDINASG
;
A
#
# COMPACT_ATOMS: atom_id res chain seq x y z
N MET A 1 -14.27 67.66 -5.92
CA MET A 1 -13.39 66.82 -5.08
C MET A 1 -13.07 65.57 -5.87
N THR A 2 -11.79 65.36 -6.09
CA THR A 2 -11.15 64.57 -7.14
C THR A 2 -11.11 63.08 -6.84
N MET A 3 -11.43 62.29 -7.87
CA MET A 3 -11.21 60.83 -7.94
C MET A 3 -9.71 60.57 -8.06
N ASN A 4 -9.12 59.78 -7.15
CA ASN A 4 -7.72 59.33 -7.28
C ASN A 4 -7.66 58.10 -8.20
N LEU A 5 -7.21 58.33 -9.43
CA LEU A 5 -6.64 57.34 -10.33
C LEU A 5 -5.23 57.00 -9.81
N VAL A 6 -4.90 55.73 -9.59
CA VAL A 6 -3.53 55.31 -9.33
C VAL A 6 -2.92 54.84 -10.65
N GLU A 7 -2.01 55.65 -11.19
CA GLU A 7 -1.22 55.36 -12.39
C GLU A 7 -0.16 54.28 -12.11
N SER A 8 -0.03 53.34 -13.05
CA SER A 8 1.05 52.36 -13.10
C SER A 8 2.33 53.01 -13.62
N VAL A 9 3.37 53.12 -12.79
CA VAL A 9 4.70 53.59 -13.19
C VAL A 9 5.55 52.40 -13.61
N GLY A 10 5.83 52.29 -14.91
CA GLY A 10 6.81 51.36 -15.46
C GLY A 10 8.23 51.94 -15.40
N VAL A 11 9.17 51.21 -14.78
CA VAL A 11 10.61 51.54 -14.80
C VAL A 11 11.33 50.59 -15.74
N ARG A 12 12.02 51.17 -16.74
CA ARG A 12 12.80 50.48 -17.77
C ARG A 12 14.24 50.27 -17.27
N VAL A 13 14.72 49.03 -17.25
CA VAL A 13 16.14 48.70 -16.95
C VAL A 13 16.89 48.42 -18.26
N PRO A 14 18.10 48.98 -18.51
CA PRO A 14 18.87 48.75 -19.74
C PRO A 14 19.55 47.37 -19.76
N PRO A 15 19.92 46.84 -20.95
CA PRO A 15 20.52 45.52 -21.09
C PRO A 15 22.01 45.55 -20.73
N SER A 16 22.46 44.61 -19.90
CA SER A 16 23.89 44.34 -19.67
C SER A 16 24.40 43.27 -20.64
N ALA A 17 25.49 43.58 -21.34
CA ALA A 17 26.27 42.69 -22.20
C ALA A 17 27.27 41.83 -21.38
N PRO A 18 27.84 40.77 -21.96
CA PRO A 18 28.17 39.54 -21.23
C PRO A 18 29.58 39.53 -20.62
N ALA A 19 29.71 38.92 -19.44
CA ALA A 19 30.99 38.55 -18.87
C ALA A 19 31.24 37.04 -19.03
N SER A 20 32.38 36.75 -19.63
CA SER A 20 32.98 35.47 -19.97
C SER A 20 33.23 34.54 -18.77
N PHE A 21 32.81 33.29 -18.88
CA PHE A 21 33.40 32.17 -18.13
C PHE A 21 33.82 31.05 -19.08
N SER A 22 35.03 30.57 -18.84
CA SER A 22 35.81 29.63 -19.63
C SER A 22 35.15 28.26 -19.72
N SER A 23 35.15 27.70 -20.94
CA SER A 23 34.65 26.36 -21.22
C SER A 23 35.62 25.28 -20.75
N SER A 24 35.15 24.39 -19.88
CA SER A 24 35.59 22.99 -19.86
C SER A 24 34.48 22.14 -20.48
N LYS A 25 34.76 21.64 -21.69
CA LYS A 25 33.85 20.82 -22.49
C LYS A 25 33.59 19.48 -21.77
N GLY A 26 32.35 19.30 -21.32
CA GLY A 26 31.75 17.99 -21.07
C GLY A 26 30.49 17.88 -21.92
N THR A 27 30.59 17.23 -23.07
CA THR A 27 29.45 16.99 -23.97
C THR A 27 28.46 16.03 -23.32
N CYS A 28 27.33 16.54 -22.81
CA CYS A 28 26.17 15.70 -22.53
C CYS A 28 25.29 15.64 -23.79
N LYS A 29 25.33 14.49 -24.46
CA LYS A 29 24.47 14.20 -25.60
C LYS A 29 23.00 14.25 -25.16
N ARG A 30 22.19 15.00 -25.91
CA ARG A 30 20.73 14.80 -25.95
C ARG A 30 20.46 13.34 -26.32
N GLY A 31 19.77 12.65 -25.44
CA GLY A 31 19.16 11.35 -25.69
C GLY A 31 17.92 11.29 -24.80
N GLY A 32 16.75 11.33 -25.42
CA GLY A 32 15.48 11.17 -24.72
C GLY A 32 15.40 9.83 -24.02
N SER A 33 14.92 9.84 -22.78
CA SER A 33 14.35 8.68 -22.10
C SER A 33 13.61 9.22 -20.88
N VAL A 34 12.29 9.35 -21.01
CA VAL A 34 11.37 9.58 -19.91
C VAL A 34 11.37 8.28 -19.08
N ARG A 35 11.84 8.36 -17.84
CA ARG A 35 11.76 7.25 -16.87
C ARG A 35 10.63 7.56 -15.90
N SER A 36 9.43 7.07 -16.22
CA SER A 36 8.35 6.93 -15.24
C SER A 36 8.53 5.59 -14.52
N GLY A 37 8.87 5.65 -13.24
CA GLY A 37 8.99 4.47 -12.42
C GLY A 37 9.36 4.84 -11.01
N PHE A 38 8.36 5.23 -10.20
CA PHE A 38 8.50 5.38 -8.75
C PHE A 38 9.05 4.09 -8.15
N CYS A 39 10.37 4.02 -8.01
CA CYS A 39 11.07 2.85 -7.57
C CYS A 39 11.15 2.91 -6.04
N LYS A 40 11.19 1.76 -5.36
CA LYS A 40 11.51 1.69 -3.92
C LYS A 40 12.85 2.35 -3.55
N ARG A 41 13.68 2.66 -4.54
CA ARG A 41 14.94 3.40 -4.42
C ARG A 41 14.71 4.90 -4.16
N ASP A 42 13.69 5.50 -4.77
CA ASP A 42 13.44 6.95 -4.75
C ASP A 42 12.92 7.40 -3.37
N PHE A 43 12.02 6.60 -2.78
CA PHE A 43 11.58 6.77 -1.38
C PHE A 43 12.73 6.63 -0.38
N SER A 44 13.72 5.76 -0.65
CA SER A 44 14.85 5.55 0.26
C SER A 44 15.85 6.72 0.23
N GLN A 45 16.02 7.34 -0.94
CA GLN A 45 16.90 8.49 -1.12
C GLN A 45 16.29 9.77 -0.53
N ASN A 46 15.01 10.04 -0.80
CA ASN A 46 14.31 11.21 -0.26
C ASN A 46 14.24 11.15 1.28
N ASN A 47 13.98 9.96 1.85
CA ASN A 47 13.94 9.76 3.30
C ASN A 47 15.29 10.08 3.98
N ALA A 48 16.41 9.83 3.30
CA ALA A 48 17.74 10.13 3.82
C ALA A 48 18.09 11.63 3.75
N ASN A 49 17.46 12.40 2.86
CA ASN A 49 17.75 13.82 2.68
C ASN A 49 17.42 14.63 3.95
N PHE A 50 16.26 14.39 4.56
CA PHE A 50 15.86 15.04 5.82
C PHE A 50 16.86 14.77 6.96
N GLY A 51 17.38 13.55 7.06
CA GLY A 51 18.36 13.19 8.08
C GLY A 51 19.75 13.79 7.85
N ARG A 52 20.17 13.95 6.59
CA ARG A 52 21.53 14.38 6.20
C ARG A 52 21.69 15.89 5.96
N SER A 53 20.59 16.61 5.86
CA SER A 53 20.57 18.05 5.60
C SER A 53 20.83 18.84 6.87
N ALA A 54 21.57 19.94 6.75
CA ALA A 54 21.55 21.01 7.74
C ALA A 54 20.20 21.75 7.68
N VAL A 55 20.04 22.78 8.52
CA VAL A 55 18.80 23.57 8.55
C VAL A 55 18.60 24.26 7.19
N PRO A 56 17.42 24.14 6.57
CA PRO A 56 17.12 24.81 5.31
C PRO A 56 17.16 26.33 5.43
N LEU A 57 17.91 26.97 4.52
CA LEU A 57 17.88 28.43 4.35
C LEU A 57 16.81 28.84 3.34
N ARG A 58 16.47 27.94 2.41
CA ARG A 58 15.51 28.18 1.32
C ARG A 58 14.71 26.92 1.04
N PHE A 59 13.39 27.06 0.97
CA PHE A 59 12.49 26.03 0.45
C PHE A 59 11.91 26.45 -0.90
N MET A 60 11.70 25.47 -1.76
CA MET A 60 11.09 25.64 -3.09
C MET A 60 10.04 24.55 -3.32
N TYR A 61 9.07 24.82 -4.19
CA TYR A 61 8.11 23.85 -4.69
C TYR A 61 8.15 23.79 -6.21
N PHE A 62 7.77 22.65 -6.77
CA PHE A 62 7.74 22.44 -8.21
C PHE A 62 6.37 22.81 -8.80
N ARG A 63 6.35 23.68 -9.81
CA ARG A 63 5.15 24.13 -10.51
C ARG A 63 5.50 24.59 -11.93
N ASN A 64 4.69 24.23 -12.94
CA ASN A 64 4.92 24.61 -14.34
C ASN A 64 6.38 24.39 -14.79
N ASP A 65 6.89 23.17 -14.62
CA ASP A 65 8.27 22.78 -14.97
C ASP A 65 9.41 23.58 -14.30
N SER A 66 9.10 24.27 -13.20
CA SER A 66 10.06 25.16 -12.54
C SER A 66 10.00 25.06 -11.02
N TRP A 67 11.16 25.30 -10.38
CA TRP A 67 11.25 25.42 -8.93
C TRP A 67 10.99 26.85 -8.50
N VAL A 68 9.91 27.06 -7.76
CA VAL A 68 9.47 28.36 -7.27
C VAL A 68 9.74 28.46 -5.77
N ASN A 69 10.26 29.59 -5.31
CA ASN A 69 10.55 29.82 -3.89
C ASN A 69 9.26 29.98 -3.08
N PHE A 70 9.24 29.43 -1.87
CA PHE A 70 8.24 29.82 -0.87
C PHE A 70 8.50 31.24 -0.36
N SER A 71 7.45 31.89 0.17
CA SER A 71 7.58 33.17 0.87
C SER A 71 8.41 33.03 2.15
N ALA A 72 8.98 34.13 2.64
CA ALA A 72 9.81 34.13 3.84
C ALA A 72 9.08 33.55 5.06
N ASP A 73 7.81 33.91 5.26
CA ASP A 73 6.98 33.46 6.38
C ASP A 73 6.78 31.93 6.40
N VAL A 74 6.57 31.35 5.21
CA VAL A 74 6.44 29.90 5.05
C VAL A 74 7.78 29.22 5.31
N VAL A 75 8.88 29.78 4.79
CA VAL A 75 10.23 29.27 5.02
C VAL A 75 10.56 29.26 6.51
N GLU A 76 10.25 30.32 7.24
CA GLU A 76 10.51 30.41 8.68
C GLU A 76 9.74 29.33 9.47
N THR A 77 8.46 29.12 9.12
CA THR A 77 7.64 28.07 9.72
C THR A 77 8.22 26.68 9.47
N LEU A 78 8.59 26.37 8.23
CA LEU A 78 9.17 25.08 7.87
C LEU A 78 10.55 24.89 8.51
N ARG A 79 11.34 25.96 8.62
CA ARG A 79 12.66 25.97 9.26
C ARG A 79 12.56 25.67 10.76
N ALA A 80 11.58 26.24 11.46
CA ALA A 80 11.31 25.91 12.86
C ALA A 80 11.00 24.42 13.04
N GLY A 81 10.13 23.86 12.18
CA GLY A 81 9.84 22.43 12.17
C GLY A 81 11.06 21.55 11.88
N PHE A 82 11.94 22.00 10.98
CA PHE A 82 13.18 21.32 10.65
C PHE A 82 14.17 21.30 11.82
N LEU A 83 14.30 22.42 12.55
CA LEU A 83 15.12 22.56 13.76
C LEU A 83 14.65 21.60 14.87
N GLU A 84 13.34 21.44 15.02
CA GLU A 84 12.71 20.50 15.96
C GLU A 84 12.78 19.04 15.49
N ARG A 85 13.37 18.77 14.32
CA ARG A 85 13.44 17.43 13.69
C ARG A 85 12.07 16.77 13.50
N LYS A 86 11.01 17.57 13.33
CA LYS A 86 9.68 17.07 12.98
C LYS A 86 9.67 16.70 11.49
N PRO A 87 9.46 15.43 11.12
CA PRO A 87 9.46 15.02 9.72
C PRO A 87 8.23 15.50 8.95
N ILE A 88 7.16 15.87 9.67
CA ILE A 88 5.90 16.35 9.13
C ILE A 88 5.52 17.63 9.85
N ILE A 89 5.14 18.66 9.10
CA ILE A 89 4.68 19.95 9.60
C ILE A 89 3.35 20.31 8.95
N GLU A 90 2.46 20.88 9.75
CA GLU A 90 1.18 21.42 9.30
C GLU A 90 1.25 22.95 9.35
N THR A 91 0.84 23.62 8.29
CA THR A 91 0.80 25.09 8.25
C THR A 91 -0.33 25.59 7.35
N SER A 92 -0.70 26.86 7.49
CA SER A 92 -1.69 27.51 6.63
C SER A 92 -1.00 28.51 5.71
N ILE A 93 -1.28 28.43 4.41
CA ILE A 93 -0.77 29.34 3.39
C ILE A 93 -1.98 29.89 2.66
N ASP A 94 -2.13 31.22 2.64
CA ASP A 94 -3.23 31.93 1.99
C ASP A 94 -4.64 31.42 2.39
N GLY A 95 -4.79 30.99 3.64
CA GLY A 95 -6.06 30.47 4.19
C GLY A 95 -6.30 28.97 3.96
N SER A 96 -5.54 28.31 3.08
CA SER A 96 -5.56 26.86 2.90
C SER A 96 -4.59 26.17 3.86
N LYS A 97 -4.99 25.00 4.39
CA LYS A 97 -4.12 24.18 5.25
C LYS A 97 -3.31 23.20 4.41
N TYR A 98 -2.04 23.03 4.77
CA TYR A 98 -1.10 22.13 4.10
C TYR A 98 -0.32 21.26 5.07
N ILE A 99 -0.02 20.03 4.64
CA ILE A 99 0.96 19.12 5.24
C ILE A 99 2.25 19.18 4.42
N PHE A 100 3.37 19.34 5.10
CA PHE A 100 4.70 19.23 4.54
C PHE A 100 5.36 17.97 5.09
N ASP A 101 5.61 16.99 4.22
CA ASP A 101 6.36 15.77 4.56
C ASP A 101 7.79 15.89 4.03
N PHE A 102 8.73 16.18 4.93
CA PHE A 102 10.14 16.37 4.56
C PHE A 102 10.85 15.07 4.17
N LYS A 103 10.38 13.92 4.66
CA LYS A 103 10.97 12.61 4.31
C LYS A 103 10.58 12.19 2.91
N ARG A 104 9.35 12.50 2.50
CA ARG A 104 8.88 12.27 1.13
C ARG A 104 9.21 13.42 0.19
N MET A 105 9.52 14.60 0.75
CA MET A 105 9.74 15.85 0.04
C MET A 105 8.48 16.29 -0.71
N LEU A 106 7.34 16.31 0.00
CA LEU A 106 6.03 16.66 -0.55
C LEU A 106 5.34 17.78 0.25
N GLN A 107 4.60 18.63 -0.46
CA GLN A 107 3.52 19.45 0.09
C GLN A 107 2.18 18.82 -0.31
N ILE A 108 1.23 18.74 0.62
CA ILE A 108 -0.11 18.16 0.42
C ILE A 108 -1.15 19.16 0.94
N GLU A 109 -2.11 19.56 0.13
CA GLU A 109 -3.24 20.39 0.58
C GLU A 109 -4.29 19.54 1.30
N TYR A 110 -4.73 19.98 2.48
CA TYR A 110 -5.65 19.19 3.33
C TYR A 110 -7.00 18.90 2.67
N SER A 111 -7.57 19.90 1.99
CA SER A 111 -8.94 19.84 1.51
C SER A 111 -9.08 19.05 0.22
N THR A 112 -8.10 19.18 -0.68
CA THR A 112 -8.11 18.56 -2.01
C THR A 112 -7.28 17.28 -2.06
N GLY A 113 -6.29 17.15 -1.18
CA GLY A 113 -5.26 16.09 -1.28
C GLY A 113 -4.25 16.34 -2.39
N ASN A 114 -4.33 17.48 -3.09
CA ASN A 114 -3.37 17.86 -4.12
C ASN A 114 -1.97 17.87 -3.54
N CYS A 115 -1.04 17.26 -4.25
CA CYS A 115 0.35 17.25 -3.83
C CYS A 115 1.27 17.79 -4.91
N ARG A 116 2.40 18.33 -4.45
CA ARG A 116 3.50 18.76 -5.32
C ARG A 116 4.82 18.53 -4.63
N SER A 117 5.86 18.40 -5.41
CA SER A 117 7.21 18.17 -4.90
C SER A 117 7.80 19.43 -4.29
N ILE A 118 8.53 19.26 -3.18
CA ILE A 118 9.29 20.33 -2.53
C ILE A 118 10.79 20.00 -2.53
N SER A 119 11.62 21.02 -2.49
CA SER A 119 13.08 20.93 -2.39
C SER A 119 13.62 22.03 -1.49
N TRP A 120 14.88 21.93 -1.10
CA TRP A 120 15.51 22.96 -0.28
C TRP A 120 17.02 23.08 -0.50
N ILE A 121 17.54 24.24 -0.09
CA ILE A 121 18.97 24.50 0.03
C ILE A 121 19.26 24.76 1.51
N ASP A 122 20.16 23.97 2.08
CA ASP A 122 20.57 24.14 3.47
C ASP A 122 21.58 25.28 3.65
N GLU A 123 21.82 25.66 4.90
CA GLU A 123 22.77 26.72 5.27
C GLU A 123 24.22 26.42 4.86
N SER A 124 24.57 25.16 4.57
CA SER A 124 25.87 24.78 4.01
C SER A 124 25.96 24.99 2.50
N GLY A 125 24.88 25.47 1.87
CA GLY A 125 24.76 25.63 0.42
C GLY A 125 24.45 24.32 -0.31
N LYS A 126 24.14 23.24 0.41
CA LYS A 126 23.85 21.95 -0.19
C LYS A 126 22.40 21.87 -0.62
N CYS A 127 22.18 21.44 -1.86
CA CYS A 127 20.86 21.33 -2.45
C CYS A 127 20.29 19.92 -2.26
N PHE A 128 19.02 19.84 -1.91
CA PHE A 128 18.28 18.60 -1.74
C PHE A 128 17.05 18.64 -2.64
N PHE A 129 17.10 17.83 -3.69
CA PHE A 129 15.99 17.60 -4.60
C PHE A 129 15.47 16.18 -4.42
N PRO A 130 14.16 15.95 -4.60
CA PRO A 130 13.64 14.60 -4.65
C PRO A 130 14.18 13.88 -5.90
N SER A 131 14.26 12.57 -5.81
CA SER A 131 14.74 11.68 -6.89
C SER A 131 13.85 11.73 -8.12
N ASP A 132 12.53 11.82 -7.90
CA ASP A 132 11.51 12.18 -8.89
C ASP A 132 10.71 13.37 -8.35
N PHE A 133 10.35 14.32 -9.22
CA PHE A 133 9.52 15.47 -8.86
C PHE A 133 8.36 15.63 -9.83
N PHE A 134 7.30 16.24 -9.32
CA PHE A 134 6.09 16.54 -10.07
C PHE A 134 5.42 17.81 -9.53
N SER A 135 4.69 18.48 -10.41
CA SER A 135 3.85 19.63 -10.13
C SER A 135 2.39 19.20 -9.91
N GLU A 136 1.57 20.13 -9.43
CA GLU A 136 0.13 19.94 -9.29
C GLU A 136 -0.57 19.58 -10.62
N GLU A 137 0.07 19.91 -11.76
CA GLU A 137 -0.43 19.72 -13.13
C GLU A 137 0.12 18.43 -13.82
N GLU A 138 1.20 17.82 -13.34
CA GLU A 138 1.87 16.68 -14.02
C GLU A 138 1.24 15.30 -13.78
N PHE A 139 0.21 15.20 -12.95
CA PHE A 139 -0.63 14.00 -12.95
C PHE A 139 -1.54 13.94 -14.18
N ILE A 140 -1.60 15.00 -15.01
CA ILE A 140 -2.58 15.10 -16.10
C ILE A 140 -2.04 14.65 -17.47
N GLU A 141 -0.72 14.51 -17.73
CA GLU A 141 -0.25 14.35 -19.12
C GLU A 141 0.86 13.34 -19.45
N SER A 142 1.45 12.55 -18.54
CA SER A 142 2.49 11.57 -18.95
C SER A 142 2.01 10.12 -18.89
N GLU A 143 1.42 9.71 -20.01
CA GLU A 143 1.03 8.37 -20.44
C GLU A 143 2.13 7.31 -20.14
N CYS A 144 1.82 6.05 -19.83
CA CYS A 144 1.18 5.15 -20.77
C CYS A 144 1.95 5.08 -22.10
N SER A 145 3.12 4.48 -22.01
CA SER A 145 3.82 3.93 -23.18
C SER A 145 4.72 2.79 -22.74
N GLU A 146 4.44 1.64 -23.34
CA GLU A 146 5.34 0.52 -23.60
C GLU A 146 5.97 -0.21 -22.38
N TRP A 147 5.47 -1.42 -22.10
CA TRP A 147 6.43 -2.48 -21.80
C TRP A 147 6.09 -3.78 -22.52
N ASP A 148 6.80 -3.93 -23.64
CA ASP A 148 7.10 -5.18 -24.31
C ASP A 148 7.78 -6.21 -23.41
N ASP A 149 7.49 -7.44 -23.78
CA ASP A 149 8.12 -8.67 -23.34
C ASP A 149 9.67 -8.65 -23.47
N TYR A 150 10.33 -9.45 -22.63
CA TYR A 150 11.77 -9.77 -22.66
C TYR A 150 12.79 -8.61 -22.69
N THR A 151 13.36 -8.25 -21.53
CA THR A 151 14.81 -7.95 -21.46
C THR A 151 15.39 -8.31 -20.10
N SER A 152 16.17 -9.38 -20.12
CA SER A 152 17.20 -9.72 -19.13
C SER A 152 18.16 -8.55 -18.95
N CYS A 153 18.31 -8.05 -17.72
CA CYS A 153 19.51 -7.31 -17.33
C CYS A 153 20.15 -7.96 -16.10
N ASN A 154 21.04 -8.91 -16.40
CA ASN A 154 22.19 -9.25 -15.58
C ASN A 154 23.00 -7.98 -15.26
N TYR A 155 23.22 -7.68 -13.98
CA TYR A 155 24.47 -7.03 -13.57
C TYR A 155 24.99 -7.66 -12.27
N LYS A 156 26.20 -8.18 -12.38
CA LYS A 156 26.98 -8.83 -11.32
C LYS A 156 27.38 -7.80 -10.26
N ASN A 157 27.04 -8.15 -9.01
CA ASN A 157 27.87 -8.14 -7.81
C ASN A 157 28.70 -6.88 -7.46
N LYS A 158 28.35 -6.25 -6.33
CA LYS A 158 29.34 -5.81 -5.32
C LYS A 158 28.74 -5.96 -3.92
N ASN A 159 29.37 -6.81 -3.11
CA ASN A 159 29.19 -7.01 -1.68
C ASN A 159 28.93 -5.71 -0.91
N CYS A 160 27.89 -5.71 -0.06
CA CYS A 160 27.86 -4.96 1.19
C CYS A 160 27.18 -5.86 2.23
N ASN A 161 28.00 -6.55 3.01
CA ASN A 161 27.60 -7.32 4.17
C ASN A 161 27.55 -6.36 5.37
N CYS A 162 26.35 -6.06 5.90
CA CYS A 162 26.21 -5.39 7.18
C CYS A 162 24.98 -5.92 7.91
N ASN A 163 25.21 -6.87 8.82
CA ASN A 163 24.27 -7.18 9.89
C ASN A 163 24.47 -6.14 11.01
N PRO A 164 23.48 -5.32 11.40
CA PRO A 164 23.51 -4.68 12.71
C PRO A 164 23.02 -5.70 13.73
N LYS A 165 23.97 -6.25 14.47
CA LYS A 165 23.76 -6.97 15.72
C LYS A 165 23.26 -5.93 16.74
N ILE A 166 22.01 -6.04 17.18
CA ILE A 166 21.50 -5.27 18.32
C ILE A 166 21.44 -6.25 19.50
N GLU A 167 22.43 -6.14 20.36
CA GLU A 167 22.45 -6.76 21.69
C GLU A 167 21.66 -5.84 22.63
N ILE A 168 20.60 -6.36 23.24
CA ILE A 168 19.92 -5.72 24.37
C ILE A 168 20.28 -6.55 25.60
N GLU A 169 21.34 -6.15 26.30
CA GLU A 169 21.57 -6.55 27.70
C GLU A 169 20.68 -5.67 28.59
N VAL A 170 19.70 -6.27 29.25
CA VAL A 170 19.11 -5.67 30.46
C VAL A 170 19.57 -6.51 31.63
N LYS A 171 20.57 -5.99 32.35
CA LYS A 171 21.04 -6.52 33.63
C LYS A 171 19.98 -6.24 34.70
N ILE A 172 19.51 -7.31 35.34
CA ILE A 172 18.67 -7.24 36.53
C ILE A 172 19.62 -7.19 37.72
N ASP A 173 19.67 -6.06 38.41
CA ASP A 173 20.24 -5.99 39.76
C ASP A 173 19.21 -5.38 40.71
N ARG A 174 18.88 -6.16 41.75
CA ARG A 174 18.21 -5.71 42.97
C ARG A 174 19.26 -5.78 44.07
N PRO A 175 19.33 -4.79 44.96
CA PRO A 175 19.17 -5.16 46.36
C PRO A 175 18.35 -4.17 47.20
N SER A 176 17.94 -4.77 48.30
CA SER A 176 17.19 -4.39 49.49
C SER A 176 17.69 -3.21 50.33
N SER A 177 16.71 -2.50 50.91
CA SER A 177 16.56 -2.16 52.34
C SER A 177 17.15 -0.87 52.98
N LYS A 178 16.20 -0.10 53.55
CA LYS A 178 16.14 0.53 54.90
C LYS A 178 16.56 2.02 55.11
N ARG A 179 15.51 2.85 55.32
CA ARG A 179 15.13 3.61 56.56
C ARG A 179 15.21 5.16 56.58
N LYS A 180 14.08 5.70 57.11
CA LYS A 180 13.79 6.93 57.92
C LYS A 180 13.67 8.28 57.18
N ARG A 181 12.45 8.90 57.17
CA ARG A 181 11.78 9.82 58.16
C ARG A 181 12.13 11.29 57.75
N GLU A 182 11.26 12.30 57.66
CA GLU A 182 9.98 12.63 58.28
C GLU A 182 9.32 13.85 57.56
N GLU A 183 8.05 14.11 57.88
CA GLU A 183 7.24 15.35 57.76
C GLU A 183 6.32 15.60 56.53
N GLU A 184 5.03 15.39 56.83
CA GLU A 184 3.75 15.85 56.24
C GLU A 184 3.37 17.22 56.89
N PRO A 185 2.47 18.06 56.32
CA PRO A 185 1.02 17.75 56.38
C PRO A 185 0.15 18.15 55.18
N GLU A 186 -0.76 17.23 54.85
CA GLU A 186 -2.23 17.37 54.77
C GLU A 186 -2.84 18.50 53.90
N VAL A 187 -3.75 18.11 52.98
CA VAL A 187 -5.21 18.25 53.17
C VAL A 187 -5.97 17.26 52.28
N SER A 188 -6.94 16.62 52.92
CA SER A 188 -7.80 15.50 52.55
C SER A 188 -9.04 15.89 51.73
N SER A 189 -9.56 14.97 50.90
CA SER A 189 -10.93 14.46 51.07
C SER A 189 -11.22 13.27 50.15
N SER A 190 -11.65 12.17 50.77
CA SER A 190 -11.95 10.87 50.18
C SER A 190 -13.46 10.63 50.07
N TYR A 191 -13.89 9.76 49.15
CA TYR A 191 -14.90 8.74 49.46
C TYR A 191 -14.51 7.40 48.80
N LYS A 192 -14.31 6.36 49.62
CA LYS A 192 -14.38 4.93 49.27
C LYS A 192 -15.86 4.47 49.44
N ALA A 193 -16.36 3.30 49.02
CA ALA A 193 -15.76 2.00 48.82
C ALA A 193 -16.71 1.03 48.06
N ALA A 194 -16.09 -0.02 47.52
CA ALA A 194 -16.50 -1.43 47.53
C ALA A 194 -17.61 -1.95 46.59
N GLY A 195 -17.25 -2.99 45.84
CA GLY A 195 -18.15 -3.90 45.14
C GLY A 195 -17.38 -4.80 44.17
N ASN A 196 -16.84 -5.91 44.68
CA ASN A 196 -16.27 -7.00 43.89
C ASN A 196 -17.33 -7.59 42.95
N ASP A 197 -16.98 -7.81 41.68
CA ASP A 197 -17.42 -9.03 40.98
C ASP A 197 -16.41 -9.46 39.92
N ALA A 198 -15.78 -10.58 40.20
CA ALA A 198 -14.90 -11.29 39.29
C ALA A 198 -15.76 -12.09 38.31
N VAL A 199 -15.99 -11.55 37.10
CA VAL A 199 -16.52 -12.36 36.00
C VAL A 199 -15.36 -12.86 35.14
N LYS A 200 -15.01 -14.10 35.44
CA LYS A 200 -14.22 -15.03 34.66
C LYS A 200 -14.80 -15.17 33.25
N CYS A 201 -14.19 -14.55 32.24
CA CYS A 201 -14.42 -14.95 30.84
C CYS A 201 -13.26 -15.82 30.37
N GLN A 202 -13.63 -17.07 30.12
CA GLN A 202 -12.80 -18.18 29.73
C GLN A 202 -12.03 -17.88 28.44
N ARG A 203 -10.74 -18.24 28.46
CA ARG A 203 -9.98 -18.54 27.25
C ARG A 203 -10.72 -19.65 26.51
N LEU A 204 -11.18 -19.35 25.30
CA LEU A 204 -11.62 -20.36 24.34
C LEU A 204 -10.75 -20.26 23.09
N ASP A 205 -9.98 -21.34 22.96
CA ASP A 205 -9.23 -21.91 21.85
C ASP A 205 -8.74 -21.06 20.67
N GLU A 206 -7.43 -21.18 20.46
CA GLU A 206 -6.71 -20.96 19.23
C GLU A 206 -7.17 -21.95 18.14
N GLY A 207 -7.86 -21.44 17.12
CA GLY A 207 -8.09 -22.10 15.84
C GLY A 207 -7.72 -21.14 14.71
N GLY A 208 -6.61 -21.42 14.01
CA GLY A 208 -6.02 -20.52 13.01
C GLY A 208 -6.87 -20.37 11.75
N ASP A 209 -7.72 -19.35 11.71
CA ASP A 209 -8.40 -18.86 10.51
C ASP A 209 -7.69 -17.63 9.94
N ALA A 210 -7.85 -17.39 8.63
CA ALA A 210 -7.29 -16.23 7.94
C ALA A 210 -7.65 -14.91 8.67
N LYS A 211 -6.64 -14.33 9.32
CA LYS A 211 -6.79 -13.17 10.21
C LYS A 211 -6.85 -11.88 9.39
N TRP A 212 -8.00 -11.60 8.79
CA TRP A 212 -8.23 -10.32 8.14
C TRP A 212 -8.21 -9.19 9.19
N PRO A 213 -7.34 -8.17 9.05
CA PRO A 213 -7.23 -7.11 10.05
C PRO A 213 -8.55 -6.35 10.14
N ASN A 214 -8.92 -5.95 11.36
CA ASN A 214 -10.12 -5.17 11.66
C ASN A 214 -11.45 -5.82 11.20
N THR A 215 -11.54 -7.15 11.23
CA THR A 215 -12.78 -7.89 10.88
C THR A 215 -13.28 -8.81 11.99
N ILE A 216 -14.56 -9.19 11.90
CA ILE A 216 -15.20 -10.26 12.70
C ILE A 216 -15.67 -11.33 11.73
N ARG A 217 -15.33 -12.59 12.02
CA ARG A 217 -15.92 -13.72 11.30
C ARG A 217 -17.40 -13.80 11.66
N LEU A 218 -18.25 -13.75 10.63
CA LEU A 218 -19.69 -13.88 10.83
C LEU A 218 -20.08 -15.34 11.04
N ASN A 219 -21.05 -15.55 11.92
CA ASN A 219 -21.69 -16.85 12.10
C ASN A 219 -22.53 -17.17 10.86
N GLU A 220 -22.72 -18.45 10.57
CA GLU A 220 -23.51 -18.89 9.41
C GLU A 220 -25.00 -18.51 9.50
N THR A 221 -25.49 -18.26 10.71
CA THR A 221 -26.87 -17.86 11.01
C THR A 221 -27.10 -16.34 11.00
N ASP A 222 -26.05 -15.54 10.82
CA ASP A 222 -26.18 -14.09 10.74
C ASP A 222 -26.87 -13.70 9.42
N MET A 223 -27.94 -12.89 9.50
CA MET A 223 -28.69 -12.43 8.32
C MET A 223 -27.79 -11.74 7.29
N THR A 224 -26.77 -11.00 7.75
CA THR A 224 -25.79 -10.34 6.87
C THR A 224 -24.93 -11.37 6.14
N SER A 225 -24.48 -12.40 6.87
CA SER A 225 -23.71 -13.51 6.31
C SER A 225 -24.52 -14.28 5.27
N MET A 226 -25.78 -14.59 5.57
CA MET A 226 -26.69 -15.28 4.67
C MET A 226 -26.93 -14.49 3.38
N LEU A 227 -27.17 -13.17 3.48
CA LEU A 227 -27.40 -12.33 2.30
C LEU A 227 -26.15 -12.23 1.42
N VAL A 228 -24.97 -12.02 2.01
CA VAL A 228 -23.71 -11.95 1.28
C VAL A 228 -23.39 -13.30 0.62
N LYS A 229 -23.59 -14.41 1.37
CA LYS A 229 -23.40 -15.77 0.88
C LYS A 229 -24.33 -16.09 -0.29
N ASP A 230 -25.61 -15.79 -0.17
CA ASP A 230 -26.63 -16.04 -1.19
C ASP A 230 -26.34 -15.26 -2.48
N ASN A 231 -26.06 -13.95 -2.37
CA ASN A 231 -25.70 -13.12 -3.53
C ASN A 231 -24.42 -13.63 -4.22
N PHE A 232 -23.40 -13.97 -3.44
CA PHE A 232 -22.15 -14.53 -3.96
C PHE A 232 -22.40 -15.86 -4.69
N LEU A 233 -23.10 -16.80 -4.05
CA LEU A 233 -23.37 -18.13 -4.59
C LEU A 233 -24.22 -18.07 -5.88
N LYS A 234 -25.27 -17.25 -5.90
CA LYS A 234 -26.09 -17.01 -7.11
C LYS A 234 -25.26 -16.49 -8.28
N GLY A 235 -24.28 -15.64 -8.00
CA GLY A 235 -23.42 -15.06 -9.03
C GLY A 235 -22.28 -15.98 -9.51
N ILE A 236 -21.66 -16.73 -8.59
CA ILE A 236 -20.52 -17.62 -8.89
C ILE A 236 -20.99 -18.91 -9.57
N ALA A 237 -22.17 -19.42 -9.21
CA ALA A 237 -22.75 -20.66 -9.76
C ALA A 237 -22.99 -20.61 -11.28
N LYS A 238 -23.00 -19.42 -11.87
CA LYS A 238 -23.03 -19.22 -13.34
C LYS A 238 -21.82 -19.81 -14.05
N VAL A 239 -20.68 -19.95 -13.35
CA VAL A 239 -19.40 -20.42 -13.90
C VAL A 239 -18.82 -21.58 -13.08
N ASP A 240 -19.04 -21.57 -11.76
CA ASP A 240 -18.57 -22.60 -10.83
C ASP A 240 -19.69 -23.00 -9.86
N THR A 241 -20.47 -24.00 -10.22
CA THR A 241 -21.57 -24.54 -9.39
C THR A 241 -21.09 -25.26 -8.14
N GLY A 242 -19.83 -25.68 -8.09
CA GLY A 242 -19.25 -26.37 -6.94
C GLY A 242 -18.54 -25.44 -5.97
N ALA A 243 -18.45 -24.13 -6.21
CA ALA A 243 -17.77 -23.20 -5.33
C ALA A 243 -18.35 -23.24 -3.89
N LEU A 244 -17.49 -23.45 -2.90
CA LEU A 244 -17.87 -23.54 -1.49
C LEU A 244 -17.38 -22.31 -0.71
N VAL A 245 -18.29 -21.49 -0.19
CA VAL A 245 -17.95 -20.42 0.74
C VAL A 245 -17.49 -21.02 2.07
N THR A 246 -16.27 -20.70 2.50
CA THR A 246 -15.66 -21.23 3.73
C THR A 246 -15.80 -20.28 4.90
N SER A 247 -15.77 -18.98 4.65
CA SER A 247 -15.93 -17.97 5.70
C SER A 247 -16.30 -16.60 5.12
N ILE A 248 -17.05 -15.82 5.91
CA ILE A 248 -17.38 -14.43 5.63
C ILE A 248 -16.92 -13.61 6.84
N HIS A 249 -16.15 -12.56 6.58
CA HIS A 249 -15.64 -11.67 7.61
C HIS A 249 -16.15 -10.25 7.37
N GLN A 250 -16.86 -9.68 8.33
CA GLN A 250 -17.36 -8.31 8.26
C GLN A 250 -16.35 -7.34 8.84
N CYS A 251 -16.18 -6.17 8.23
CA CYS A 251 -15.34 -5.11 8.76
C CYS A 251 -15.95 -4.50 10.04
N LYS A 252 -15.19 -4.45 11.15
CA LYS A 252 -15.65 -3.99 12.48
C LYS A 252 -16.04 -2.52 12.53
N ARG A 253 -15.36 -1.67 11.75
CA ARG A 253 -15.47 -0.20 11.81
C ARG A 253 -15.17 0.42 13.18
N GLU A 254 -14.39 -0.26 14.02
CA GLU A 254 -14.15 0.18 15.41
C GLU A 254 -12.92 1.08 15.56
N THR A 255 -11.89 0.90 14.73
CA THR A 255 -10.64 1.64 14.84
C THR A 255 -10.81 3.11 14.41
N HIS A 256 -9.96 4.01 14.92
CA HIS A 256 -9.96 5.42 14.49
C HIS A 256 -9.81 5.56 12.97
N LEU A 257 -8.95 4.74 12.37
CA LEU A 257 -8.74 4.74 10.92
C LEU A 257 -9.99 4.26 10.16
N ASP A 258 -10.67 3.22 10.64
CA ASP A 258 -11.88 2.72 9.99
C ASP A 258 -13.05 3.70 10.12
N LYS A 259 -13.18 4.38 11.26
CA LYS A 259 -14.16 5.45 11.46
C LYS A 259 -13.90 6.62 10.52
N ALA A 260 -12.66 7.08 10.42
CA ALA A 260 -12.28 8.14 9.50
C ALA A 260 -12.57 7.76 8.03
N ARG A 261 -12.22 6.54 7.60
CA ARG A 261 -12.55 6.04 6.26
C ARG A 261 -14.06 6.01 6.00
N TYR A 262 -14.83 5.57 7.00
CA TYR A 262 -16.28 5.54 6.90
C TYR A 262 -16.86 6.96 6.77
N GLU A 263 -16.41 7.90 7.60
CA GLU A 263 -16.84 9.30 7.56
C GLU A 263 -16.49 9.97 6.23
N VAL A 264 -15.28 9.76 5.73
CA VAL A 264 -14.85 10.25 4.41
C VAL A 264 -15.74 9.69 3.30
N PHE A 265 -16.04 8.38 3.32
CA PHE A 265 -16.93 7.77 2.35
C PHE A 265 -18.36 8.32 2.45
N GLN A 266 -18.91 8.47 3.65
CA GLN A 266 -20.25 9.05 3.85
C GLN A 266 -20.31 10.49 3.31
N LYS A 267 -19.31 11.30 3.62
CA LYS A 267 -19.23 12.67 3.12
C LYS A 267 -19.09 12.72 1.61
N GLN A 268 -18.26 11.87 1.02
CA GLN A 268 -18.11 11.79 -0.43
C GLN A 268 -19.40 11.36 -1.12
N ASN A 269 -20.18 10.46 -0.51
CA ASN A 269 -21.48 10.05 -1.01
C ASN A 269 -22.48 11.23 -1.03
N GLU A 270 -22.49 12.07 0.02
CA GLU A 270 -23.29 13.30 0.05
C GLU A 270 -22.86 14.31 -1.00
N VAL A 271 -21.54 14.57 -1.11
CA VAL A 271 -20.97 15.52 -2.07
C VAL A 271 -21.29 15.11 -3.50
N THR A 272 -21.08 13.83 -3.85
CA THR A 272 -21.39 13.31 -5.19
C THR A 272 -22.88 13.43 -5.49
N LYS A 273 -23.75 13.10 -4.52
CA LYS A 273 -25.21 13.24 -4.66
C LYS A 273 -25.63 14.69 -4.88
N ALA A 274 -25.00 15.64 -4.19
CA ALA A 274 -25.28 17.06 -4.36
C ALA A 274 -24.80 17.59 -5.73
N ALA A 275 -23.62 17.15 -6.18
CA ALA A 275 -23.03 17.60 -7.43
C ALA A 275 -23.71 17.01 -8.68
N ARG A 276 -24.11 15.73 -8.62
CA ARG A 276 -24.65 14.97 -9.78
C ARG A 276 -26.14 14.68 -9.70
N GLY A 277 -26.79 14.99 -8.57
CA GLY A 277 -28.19 14.61 -8.27
C GLY A 277 -28.35 13.19 -7.71
N THR A 278 -27.44 12.27 -8.03
CA THR A 278 -27.36 10.92 -7.47
C THR A 278 -25.91 10.53 -7.20
N SER A 279 -25.65 9.77 -6.14
CA SER A 279 -24.32 9.23 -5.89
C SER A 279 -24.04 7.93 -6.64
N ASN A 280 -25.09 7.31 -7.22
CA ASN A 280 -25.01 6.02 -7.89
C ASN A 280 -24.23 4.98 -7.04
N MET A 281 -24.61 4.87 -5.76
CA MET A 281 -23.94 3.97 -4.82
C MET A 281 -24.37 2.53 -5.06
N VAL A 282 -23.39 1.65 -5.31
CA VAL A 282 -23.62 0.22 -5.58
C VAL A 282 -22.80 -0.67 -4.66
N TYR A 283 -23.13 -1.95 -4.64
CA TYR A 283 -22.25 -2.99 -4.12
C TYR A 283 -21.50 -3.66 -5.28
N ALA A 284 -20.19 -3.87 -5.10
CA ALA A 284 -19.34 -4.50 -6.10
C ALA A 284 -18.25 -5.37 -5.46
N TRP A 285 -17.75 -6.33 -6.21
CA TRP A 285 -16.75 -7.30 -5.78
C TRP A 285 -15.36 -6.87 -6.23
N PHE A 286 -14.42 -6.82 -5.29
CA PHE A 286 -13.00 -6.66 -5.57
C PHE A 286 -12.28 -7.99 -5.32
N GLY A 287 -11.54 -8.49 -6.31
CA GLY A 287 -10.78 -9.74 -6.21
C GLY A 287 -9.28 -9.48 -6.31
N ALA A 288 -8.51 -10.11 -5.41
CA ALA A 288 -7.06 -9.98 -5.39
C ALA A 288 -6.41 -11.14 -4.61
N SER A 289 -5.07 -11.15 -4.54
CA SER A 289 -4.33 -12.06 -3.66
C SER A 289 -4.63 -11.81 -2.18
N ALA A 290 -4.50 -12.84 -1.35
CA ALA A 290 -4.70 -12.73 0.10
C ALA A 290 -3.90 -11.58 0.74
N LYS A 291 -2.62 -11.44 0.35
CA LYS A 291 -1.76 -10.33 0.82
C LYS A 291 -2.30 -8.95 0.43
N ARG A 292 -2.90 -8.83 -0.76
CA ARG A 292 -3.48 -7.57 -1.23
C ARG A 292 -4.80 -7.28 -0.52
N VAL A 293 -5.63 -8.29 -0.25
CA VAL A 293 -6.84 -8.15 0.57
C VAL A 293 -6.48 -7.65 1.98
N GLU A 294 -5.49 -8.27 2.62
CA GLU A 294 -4.98 -7.84 3.92
C GLU A 294 -4.49 -6.38 3.89
N SER A 295 -3.71 -6.02 2.86
CA SER A 295 -3.23 -4.65 2.68
C SER A 295 -4.35 -3.64 2.47
N VAL A 296 -5.41 -3.99 1.73
CA VAL A 296 -6.56 -3.10 1.49
C VAL A 296 -7.31 -2.83 2.78
N LEU A 297 -7.53 -3.85 3.60
CA LEU A 297 -8.19 -3.67 4.90
C LEU A 297 -7.35 -2.84 5.87
N ALA A 298 -6.04 -3.07 5.93
CA ALA A 298 -5.15 -2.32 6.82
C ALA A 298 -4.91 -0.89 6.35
N HIS A 299 -4.65 -0.68 5.06
CA HIS A 299 -4.08 0.56 4.53
C HIS A 299 -4.89 1.24 3.42
N GLY A 300 -5.97 0.61 2.94
CA GLY A 300 -6.76 1.11 1.82
C GLY A 300 -6.22 0.68 0.47
N PHE A 301 -6.83 1.18 -0.59
CA PHE A 301 -6.47 0.90 -1.97
C PHE A 301 -5.24 1.74 -2.37
N GLY A 302 -4.06 1.14 -2.26
CA GLY A 302 -2.78 1.81 -2.57
C GLY A 302 -2.15 1.43 -3.92
N LEU A 303 -2.72 0.46 -4.65
CA LEU A 303 -2.20 0.00 -5.94
C LEU A 303 -3.37 -0.27 -6.91
N PRO A 304 -3.21 -0.02 -8.22
CA PRO A 304 -4.22 -0.34 -9.24
C PRO A 304 -4.36 -1.86 -9.43
N SER A 305 -5.52 -2.31 -9.92
CA SER A 305 -5.75 -3.72 -10.26
C SER A 305 -4.81 -4.16 -11.38
N LYS A 306 -4.45 -5.44 -11.39
CA LYS A 306 -3.61 -6.02 -12.44
C LYS A 306 -4.51 -6.77 -13.42
N LEU A 307 -4.62 -6.26 -14.64
CA LEU A 307 -5.31 -6.93 -15.74
C LEU A 307 -4.38 -7.00 -16.96
N PRO A 308 -4.56 -7.98 -17.86
CA PRO A 308 -3.95 -7.95 -19.19
C PRO A 308 -4.40 -6.68 -19.93
N ALA A 309 -3.51 -6.05 -20.70
CA ALA A 309 -3.79 -4.80 -21.39
C ALA A 309 -5.03 -4.87 -22.30
N ALA A 310 -5.25 -6.02 -22.97
CA ALA A 310 -6.40 -6.23 -23.86
C ALA A 310 -7.76 -6.21 -23.14
N ASP A 311 -7.80 -6.44 -21.82
CA ASP A 311 -9.01 -6.46 -21.01
C ASP A 311 -9.10 -5.24 -20.06
N ALA A 312 -8.19 -4.28 -20.21
CA ALA A 312 -8.11 -3.09 -19.36
C ALA A 312 -8.93 -1.93 -19.96
N TYR A 313 -9.71 -1.28 -19.10
CA TYR A 313 -10.50 -0.09 -19.34
C TYR A 313 -9.95 1.07 -18.48
N GLY A 314 -8.64 1.33 -18.59
CA GLY A 314 -7.92 2.31 -17.78
C GLY A 314 -7.15 1.75 -16.56
N ILE A 315 -6.42 2.62 -15.87
CA ILE A 315 -5.58 2.32 -14.71
C ILE A 315 -6.31 2.74 -13.42
N GLY A 316 -6.88 1.75 -12.73
CA GLY A 316 -7.63 1.99 -11.50
C GLY A 316 -7.89 0.72 -10.70
N ILE A 317 -8.82 0.81 -9.76
CA ILE A 317 -9.35 -0.31 -9.00
C ILE A 317 -10.53 -0.90 -9.75
N TYR A 318 -10.41 -2.16 -10.13
CA TYR A 318 -11.44 -2.89 -10.86
C TYR A 318 -12.35 -3.63 -9.89
N LEU A 319 -13.65 -3.39 -10.03
CA LEU A 319 -14.68 -4.11 -9.30
C LEU A 319 -15.73 -4.64 -10.27
N SER A 320 -16.12 -5.90 -10.11
CA SER A 320 -17.24 -6.47 -10.87
C SER A 320 -18.56 -6.21 -10.14
N PRO A 321 -19.68 -5.98 -10.83
CA PRO A 321 -20.98 -5.84 -10.19
C PRO A 321 -21.35 -7.01 -9.28
N VAL A 322 -22.21 -6.77 -8.30
CA VAL A 322 -22.61 -7.78 -7.28
C VAL A 322 -23.11 -9.10 -7.88
N GLY A 323 -23.75 -9.06 -9.06
CA GLY A 323 -24.27 -10.24 -9.78
C GLY A 323 -23.26 -10.99 -10.65
N LEU A 324 -22.01 -10.51 -10.73
CA LEU A 324 -20.92 -11.07 -11.55
C LEU A 324 -19.63 -11.35 -10.74
N PRO A 325 -19.69 -11.96 -9.54
CA PRO A 325 -18.51 -12.20 -8.70
C PRO A 325 -17.44 -13.07 -9.38
N HIS A 326 -17.83 -13.88 -10.37
CA HIS A 326 -16.91 -14.73 -11.13
C HIS A 326 -15.85 -13.94 -11.90
N LEU A 327 -16.11 -12.66 -12.25
CA LEU A 327 -15.14 -11.80 -12.91
C LEU A 327 -14.02 -11.40 -11.94
N SER A 328 -14.36 -10.83 -10.79
CA SER A 328 -13.38 -10.55 -9.73
C SER A 328 -12.70 -11.81 -9.20
N ALA A 329 -13.38 -12.96 -9.19
CA ALA A 329 -12.77 -14.23 -8.82
C ALA A 329 -11.64 -14.68 -9.78
N LYS A 330 -11.65 -14.24 -11.06
CA LYS A 330 -10.55 -14.49 -11.98
C LYS A 330 -9.29 -13.71 -11.58
N LEU A 331 -9.46 -12.50 -11.03
CA LEU A 331 -8.36 -11.65 -10.54
C LEU A 331 -7.83 -12.08 -9.16
N ALA A 332 -8.59 -12.91 -8.43
CA ALA A 332 -8.19 -13.41 -7.12
C ALA A 332 -7.28 -14.63 -7.25
N ASP A 333 -6.10 -14.54 -6.61
CA ASP A 333 -5.15 -15.65 -6.51
C ASP A 333 -5.59 -16.65 -5.45
N VAL A 334 -5.29 -17.92 -5.68
CA VAL A 334 -5.48 -18.98 -4.67
C VAL A 334 -4.39 -18.86 -3.61
N ASP A 335 -4.78 -18.87 -2.34
CA ASP A 335 -3.88 -18.80 -1.20
C ASP A 335 -3.21 -20.16 -0.90
N GLY A 336 -2.39 -20.20 0.16
CA GLY A 336 -1.73 -21.44 0.59
C GLY A 336 -2.67 -22.56 1.05
N ASN A 337 -3.95 -22.27 1.28
CA ASN A 337 -4.98 -23.18 1.76
C ASN A 337 -5.98 -23.60 0.66
N GLY A 338 -5.73 -23.18 -0.59
CA GLY A 338 -6.62 -23.47 -1.71
C GLY A 338 -7.86 -22.56 -1.75
N LEU A 339 -7.84 -21.40 -1.09
CA LEU A 339 -8.95 -20.46 -1.02
C LEU A 339 -8.69 -19.23 -1.89
N LYS A 340 -9.75 -18.68 -2.46
CA LYS A 340 -9.77 -17.34 -3.05
C LYS A 340 -10.52 -16.39 -2.14
N HIS A 341 -10.14 -15.11 -2.16
CA HIS A 341 -10.70 -14.10 -1.28
C HIS A 341 -11.15 -12.89 -2.08
N LEU A 342 -12.42 -12.51 -1.91
CA LEU A 342 -13.02 -11.32 -2.52
C LEU A 342 -13.50 -10.38 -1.42
N ILE A 343 -13.41 -9.09 -1.68
CA ILE A 343 -13.98 -8.05 -0.83
C ILE A 343 -15.28 -7.58 -1.47
N LEU A 344 -16.38 -7.65 -0.74
CA LEU A 344 -17.60 -6.90 -1.04
C LEU A 344 -17.38 -5.46 -0.62
N CYS A 345 -17.55 -4.52 -1.54
CA CYS A 345 -17.38 -3.10 -1.30
C CYS A 345 -18.68 -2.33 -1.58
N ARG A 346 -18.91 -1.25 -0.83
CA ARG A 346 -19.76 -0.14 -1.31
C ARG A 346 -18.92 0.76 -2.20
N VAL A 347 -19.49 1.17 -3.32
CA VAL A 347 -18.80 1.99 -4.32
C VAL A 347 -19.68 3.16 -4.72
N ILE A 348 -19.14 4.37 -4.66
CA ILE A 348 -19.77 5.59 -5.19
C ILE A 348 -19.32 5.73 -6.63
N LEU A 349 -20.21 5.42 -7.58
CA LEU A 349 -19.88 5.50 -9.00
C LEU A 349 -20.05 6.90 -9.57
N GLY A 350 -20.96 7.71 -9.02
CA GLY A 350 -21.33 9.00 -9.60
C GLY A 350 -21.78 8.84 -11.07
N ASN A 351 -21.35 9.79 -11.91
CA ASN A 351 -21.48 9.70 -13.36
C ASN A 351 -20.41 8.75 -13.92
N VAL A 352 -20.88 7.68 -14.57
CA VAL A 352 -20.01 6.63 -15.13
C VAL A 352 -19.75 6.90 -16.60
N GLU A 353 -18.48 7.04 -16.98
CA GLU A 353 -18.09 7.12 -18.38
C GLU A 353 -17.87 5.74 -18.99
N LYS A 354 -18.10 5.64 -20.30
CA LYS A 354 -17.67 4.48 -21.07
C LYS A 354 -16.19 4.62 -21.37
N VAL A 355 -15.41 3.63 -20.98
CA VAL A 355 -13.99 3.55 -21.29
C VAL A 355 -13.79 2.44 -22.32
N GLU A 356 -12.96 2.68 -23.33
CA GLU A 356 -12.67 1.68 -24.35
C GLU A 356 -11.63 0.66 -23.87
N ALA A 357 -11.71 -0.57 -24.38
CA ALA A 357 -10.73 -1.61 -24.05
C ALA A 357 -9.33 -1.23 -24.58
N GLY A 358 -8.31 -1.52 -23.80
CA GLY A 358 -6.93 -1.07 -24.03
C GLY A 358 -6.67 0.37 -23.61
N SER A 359 -7.67 1.09 -23.06
CA SER A 359 -7.45 2.45 -22.57
C SER A 359 -6.46 2.49 -21.42
N GLU A 360 -5.66 3.53 -21.47
CA GLU A 360 -4.57 3.83 -20.56
C GLU A 360 -4.92 4.99 -19.60
N GLN A 361 -6.17 5.45 -19.68
CA GLN A 361 -6.76 6.49 -18.85
C GLN A 361 -6.65 6.18 -17.35
N CYS A 362 -6.18 7.16 -16.56
CA CYS A 362 -6.01 7.02 -15.11
C CYS A 362 -6.87 8.01 -14.29
N PHE A 363 -7.63 8.87 -14.97
CA PHE A 363 -8.51 9.91 -14.42
C PHE A 363 -9.78 10.00 -15.27
N PRO A 364 -10.85 10.67 -14.81
CA PRO A 364 -12.00 10.91 -15.66
C PRO A 364 -11.64 11.70 -16.92
N SER A 365 -12.27 11.40 -18.06
CA SER A 365 -11.99 12.12 -19.32
C SER A 365 -12.46 13.57 -19.31
N SER A 366 -13.38 13.92 -18.40
CA SER A 366 -13.87 15.27 -18.20
C SER A 366 -14.42 15.45 -16.79
N VAL A 367 -14.68 16.71 -16.42
CA VAL A 367 -15.29 17.09 -15.14
C VAL A 367 -16.73 16.56 -14.96
N ASP A 368 -17.36 16.05 -16.03
CA ASP A 368 -18.71 15.52 -15.99
C ASP A 368 -18.77 14.08 -15.47
N PHE A 369 -17.62 13.39 -15.39
CA PHE A 369 -17.51 11.99 -14.99
C PHE A 369 -16.75 11.82 -13.68
N ASP A 370 -17.08 10.73 -12.98
CA ASP A 370 -16.49 10.39 -11.70
C ASP A 370 -15.75 9.03 -11.76
N THR A 371 -16.32 8.03 -12.43
CA THR A 371 -15.73 6.67 -12.57
C THR A 371 -15.91 6.12 -13.99
N GLY A 372 -15.19 5.05 -14.32
CA GLY A 372 -15.26 4.38 -15.63
C GLY A 372 -15.98 3.03 -15.60
N SER A 373 -16.46 2.60 -16.76
CA SER A 373 -16.98 1.25 -17.01
C SER A 373 -16.78 0.82 -18.46
N ASP A 374 -16.75 -0.49 -18.70
CA ASP A 374 -16.75 -1.06 -20.05
C ASP A 374 -18.05 -0.77 -20.81
N ASP A 375 -19.18 -0.83 -20.12
CA ASP A 375 -20.50 -0.44 -20.63
C ASP A 375 -21.33 0.15 -19.48
N PRO A 376 -21.52 1.49 -19.46
CA PRO A 376 -22.31 2.15 -18.40
C PRO A 376 -23.75 1.64 -18.27
N LYS A 377 -24.33 1.02 -19.30
CA LYS A 377 -25.69 0.45 -19.27
C LYS A 377 -25.72 -0.98 -18.76
N ASN A 378 -24.70 -1.77 -19.08
CA ASN A 378 -24.61 -3.17 -18.69
C ASN A 378 -23.17 -3.53 -18.27
N PRO A 379 -22.72 -3.00 -17.12
CA PRO A 379 -21.33 -3.05 -16.72
C PRO A 379 -20.89 -4.48 -16.41
N LYS A 380 -19.71 -4.87 -16.88
CA LYS A 380 -18.98 -6.03 -16.36
C LYS A 380 -17.88 -5.59 -15.40
N TRP A 381 -17.34 -4.40 -15.64
CA TRP A 381 -16.32 -3.77 -14.82
C TRP A 381 -16.72 -2.35 -14.46
N TYR A 382 -16.52 -2.02 -13.19
CA TYR A 382 -16.36 -0.66 -12.73
C TYR A 382 -14.87 -0.41 -12.52
N VAL A 383 -14.41 0.75 -12.99
CA VAL A 383 -13.04 1.23 -12.81
C VAL A 383 -13.11 2.50 -11.99
N VAL A 384 -12.64 2.40 -10.75
CA VAL A 384 -12.49 3.57 -9.87
C VAL A 384 -11.05 4.04 -9.95
N TRP A 385 -10.86 5.30 -10.32
CA TRP A 385 -9.54 5.89 -10.51
C TRP A 385 -8.73 5.88 -9.20
N SER A 386 -7.41 5.66 -9.32
CA SER A 386 -6.55 5.41 -8.15
C SER A 386 -6.53 6.58 -7.16
N ASN A 387 -6.63 7.81 -7.66
CA ASN A 387 -6.65 9.03 -6.85
C ASN A 387 -7.89 9.15 -5.95
N ILE A 388 -9.05 8.66 -6.39
CA ILE A 388 -10.32 8.77 -5.64
C ILE A 388 -10.72 7.47 -4.93
N ALA A 389 -10.03 6.35 -5.18
CA ALA A 389 -10.40 5.01 -4.72
C ALA A 389 -10.66 4.91 -3.21
N ASN A 390 -9.84 5.56 -2.38
CA ASN A 390 -9.99 5.51 -0.91
C ASN A 390 -11.18 6.32 -0.36
N MET A 391 -11.73 7.24 -1.16
CA MET A 391 -12.92 8.02 -0.82
C MET A 391 -14.19 7.42 -1.43
N HIS A 392 -14.06 6.77 -2.59
CA HIS A 392 -15.17 6.21 -3.37
C HIS A 392 -15.42 4.73 -3.11
N ILE A 393 -14.52 4.00 -2.45
CA ILE A 393 -14.67 2.57 -2.16
C ILE A 393 -14.56 2.33 -0.67
N LEU A 394 -15.56 1.65 -0.13
CA LEU A 394 -15.60 1.24 1.26
C LEU A 394 -15.71 -0.29 1.37
N PRO A 395 -14.67 -1.01 1.85
CA PRO A 395 -14.69 -2.45 2.06
C PRO A 395 -15.71 -2.86 3.14
N GLU A 396 -16.72 -3.68 2.84
CA GLU A 396 -17.76 -4.12 3.80
C GLU A 396 -17.51 -5.51 4.38
N SER A 397 -17.14 -6.48 3.54
CA SER A 397 -16.94 -7.87 3.98
C SER A 397 -15.96 -8.60 3.09
N VAL A 398 -15.22 -9.55 3.64
CA VAL A 398 -14.37 -10.49 2.89
C VAL A 398 -15.05 -11.85 2.82
N VAL A 399 -15.27 -12.33 1.60
CA VAL A 399 -15.77 -13.68 1.32
C VAL A 399 -14.60 -14.55 0.89
N SER A 400 -14.35 -15.61 1.67
CA SER A 400 -13.38 -16.65 1.33
C SER A 400 -14.12 -17.87 0.82
N PHE A 401 -13.68 -18.41 -0.32
CA PHE A 401 -14.31 -19.57 -0.93
C PHE A 401 -13.28 -20.50 -1.57
N ARG A 402 -13.66 -21.78 -1.69
CA ARG A 402 -12.90 -22.81 -2.38
C ARG A 402 -13.54 -23.06 -3.76
N PRO A 403 -12.81 -22.84 -4.86
CA PRO A 403 -13.27 -23.19 -6.21
C PRO A 403 -13.45 -24.70 -6.38
N SER A 404 -14.36 -25.15 -7.26
CA SER A 404 -14.64 -26.58 -7.46
C SER A 404 -13.50 -27.36 -8.10
N ASN A 405 -12.71 -26.73 -8.97
CA ASN A 405 -11.54 -27.36 -9.59
C ASN A 405 -10.46 -27.76 -8.57
N MET A 406 -10.54 -27.24 -7.34
CA MET A 406 -9.69 -27.60 -6.20
C MET A 406 -10.35 -28.62 -5.26
N GLN A 407 -11.59 -29.05 -5.50
CA GLN A 407 -12.30 -30.05 -4.67
C GLN A 407 -11.90 -31.50 -4.99
N GLY A 408 -11.34 -31.76 -6.18
CA GLY A 408 -10.78 -33.06 -6.57
C GLY A 408 -9.33 -33.28 -6.14
N GLN A 409 -8.62 -32.22 -5.74
CA GLN A 409 -7.43 -32.33 -4.92
C GLN A 409 -7.92 -32.43 -3.48
N ALA A 410 -8.23 -33.66 -3.05
CA ALA A 410 -8.23 -33.94 -1.62
C ALA A 410 -6.98 -33.26 -1.04
N PRO A 411 -7.07 -32.50 0.06
CA PRO A 411 -5.87 -32.00 0.69
C PRO A 411 -5.03 -33.26 0.92
N LEU A 412 -3.91 -33.40 0.20
CA LEU A 412 -2.78 -34.16 0.73
C LEU A 412 -2.72 -33.64 2.14
N ARG A 413 -3.10 -34.46 3.13
CA ARG A 413 -3.16 -34.08 4.54
C ARG A 413 -1.92 -33.25 4.80
N ALA A 414 -2.10 -31.94 4.75
CA ALA A 414 -1.08 -31.01 5.12
C ALA A 414 -1.20 -31.14 6.62
N VAL A 415 -0.39 -32.04 7.16
CA VAL A 415 -0.14 -32.12 8.59
C VAL A 415 0.03 -30.69 9.04
N ALA A 416 -0.85 -30.29 9.96
CA ALA A 416 -1.01 -28.93 10.42
C ALA A 416 0.35 -28.29 10.71
N GLY A 417 0.41 -26.99 10.44
CA GLY A 417 1.62 -26.23 10.24
C GLY A 417 2.71 -26.44 11.27
N VAL A 418 3.91 -26.72 10.75
CA VAL A 418 5.15 -26.22 11.31
C VAL A 418 5.90 -25.56 10.16
N LYS A 419 5.94 -24.22 10.16
CA LYS A 419 6.85 -23.47 9.27
C LYS A 419 8.27 -23.76 9.76
N TYR A 420 8.95 -24.77 9.21
CA TYR A 420 10.38 -24.90 9.39
C TYR A 420 11.11 -24.00 8.40
N SER A 421 12.23 -23.38 8.84
CA SER A 421 13.09 -22.65 7.92
C SER A 421 13.66 -23.64 6.90
N LEU A 422 13.77 -23.23 5.63
CA LEU A 422 14.44 -24.02 4.60
C LEU A 422 15.86 -24.43 5.03
N GLU A 423 16.50 -23.66 5.92
CA GLU A 423 17.78 -23.99 6.54
C GLU A 423 17.73 -25.23 7.44
N LYS A 424 16.67 -25.40 8.25
CA LYS A 424 16.45 -26.63 9.04
C LYS A 424 16.19 -27.84 8.13
N LEU A 425 15.46 -27.64 7.03
CA LEU A 425 15.26 -28.71 6.05
C LEU A 425 16.58 -29.10 5.39
N PHE A 426 17.37 -28.13 4.93
CA PHE A 426 18.66 -28.40 4.29
C PHE A 426 19.70 -28.99 5.23
N SER A 427 19.72 -28.62 6.52
CA SER A 427 20.64 -29.23 7.49
C SER A 427 20.34 -30.72 7.67
N LYS A 428 19.06 -31.11 7.67
CA LYS A 428 18.62 -32.51 7.81
C LYS A 428 18.80 -33.32 6.53
N ILE A 429 18.55 -32.72 5.37
CA ILE A 429 18.83 -33.35 4.07
C ILE A 429 20.34 -33.56 3.87
N LYS A 430 21.18 -32.63 4.34
CA LYS A 430 22.65 -32.70 4.22
C LYS A 430 23.23 -33.91 4.96
N SER A 431 22.63 -34.35 6.07
CA SER A 431 23.04 -35.57 6.77
C SER A 431 22.57 -36.86 6.10
N SER A 432 21.57 -36.80 5.21
CA SER A 432 20.91 -37.98 4.64
C SER A 432 21.21 -38.23 3.16
N LEU A 433 21.97 -37.33 2.52
CA LEU A 433 22.31 -37.44 1.09
C LEU A 433 23.82 -37.46 0.84
N PRO A 434 24.27 -38.14 -0.23
CA PRO A 434 25.64 -38.06 -0.70
C PRO A 434 26.07 -36.62 -1.03
N PRO A 435 27.35 -36.24 -0.83
CA PRO A 435 27.84 -34.88 -1.06
C PRO A 435 27.52 -34.30 -2.44
N GLY A 436 27.56 -35.13 -3.49
CA GLY A 436 27.21 -34.72 -4.86
C GLY A 436 25.75 -34.28 -5.03
N LYS A 437 24.80 -35.02 -4.42
CA LYS A 437 23.37 -34.65 -4.43
C LYS A 437 23.10 -33.42 -3.59
N VAL A 438 23.80 -33.26 -2.47
CA VAL A 438 23.70 -32.05 -1.63
C VAL A 438 24.16 -30.81 -2.42
N GLN A 439 25.27 -30.93 -3.15
CA GLN A 439 25.78 -29.84 -3.98
C GLN A 439 24.80 -29.48 -5.11
N GLU A 440 24.20 -30.48 -5.75
CA GLU A 440 23.16 -30.28 -6.76
C GLU A 440 21.92 -29.57 -6.18
N ILE A 441 21.48 -29.95 -4.99
CA ILE A 441 20.38 -29.28 -4.27
C ILE A 441 20.71 -27.82 -3.94
N LEU A 442 21.94 -27.53 -3.50
CA LEU A 442 22.39 -26.15 -3.25
C LEU A 442 22.46 -25.33 -4.53
N MET A 443 22.82 -25.94 -5.66
CA MET A 443 22.79 -25.30 -6.99
C MET A 443 21.35 -25.02 -7.45
N ILE A 444 20.44 -25.96 -7.25
CA ILE A 444 19.00 -25.76 -7.54
C ILE A 444 18.42 -24.65 -6.66
N TYR A 445 18.76 -24.64 -5.37
CA TYR A 445 18.30 -23.62 -4.42
C TYR A 445 18.87 -22.24 -4.73
N SER A 446 20.15 -22.11 -5.06
CA SER A 446 20.76 -20.84 -5.47
C SER A 446 20.16 -20.32 -6.78
N THR A 447 19.86 -21.20 -7.74
CA THR A 447 19.16 -20.86 -8.99
C THR A 447 17.75 -20.34 -8.73
N TYR A 448 17.00 -20.98 -7.83
CA TYR A 448 15.69 -20.51 -7.37
C TYR A 448 15.77 -19.15 -6.65
N ARG A 449 16.73 -19.00 -5.72
CA ARG A 449 16.96 -17.74 -4.99
C ARG A 449 17.39 -16.59 -5.90
N ALA A 450 18.06 -16.89 -7.01
CA ALA A 450 18.42 -15.93 -8.05
C ALA A 450 17.26 -15.56 -9.01
N GLY A 451 16.06 -16.12 -8.82
CA GLY A 451 14.90 -15.86 -9.66
C GLY A 451 14.94 -16.52 -11.04
N MET A 452 15.95 -17.35 -11.32
CA MET A 452 16.14 -18.06 -12.59
C MET A 452 15.29 -19.34 -12.70
N MET A 453 14.49 -19.66 -11.69
CA MET A 453 13.66 -20.86 -11.63
C MET A 453 12.37 -20.55 -10.87
N ALA A 454 11.23 -20.90 -11.46
CA ALA A 454 9.93 -20.77 -10.81
C ALA A 454 9.81 -21.77 -9.63
N LYS A 455 8.94 -21.44 -8.66
CA LYS A 455 8.81 -22.20 -7.40
C LYS A 455 8.41 -23.66 -7.63
N ASP A 456 7.51 -23.91 -8.57
CA ASP A 456 7.07 -25.24 -9.01
C ASP A 456 8.22 -26.04 -9.64
N ALA A 457 9.01 -25.41 -10.51
CA ALA A 457 10.20 -26.02 -11.11
C ALA A 457 11.27 -26.36 -10.06
N PHE A 458 11.46 -25.47 -9.07
CA PHE A 458 12.33 -25.71 -7.92
C PHE A 458 11.87 -26.92 -7.11
N ILE A 459 10.59 -26.98 -6.75
CA ILE A 459 10.02 -28.10 -5.99
C ILE A 459 10.18 -29.41 -6.76
N LYS A 460 9.91 -29.41 -8.07
CA LYS A 460 10.04 -30.61 -8.92
C LYS A 460 11.48 -31.12 -8.98
N LYS A 461 12.45 -30.22 -9.16
CA LYS A 461 13.88 -30.59 -9.17
C LYS A 461 14.39 -31.01 -7.79
N LEU A 462 13.94 -30.34 -6.72
CA LEU A 462 14.29 -30.73 -5.35
C LEU A 462 13.81 -32.16 -5.05
N ARG A 463 12.57 -32.49 -5.42
CA ARG A 463 12.02 -33.84 -5.28
C ARG A 463 12.77 -34.88 -6.13
N GLN A 464 13.17 -34.50 -7.34
CA GLN A 464 13.94 -35.37 -8.23
C GLN A 464 15.33 -35.70 -7.67
N VAL A 465 16.03 -34.73 -7.07
CA VAL A 465 17.41 -34.91 -6.58
C VAL A 465 17.45 -35.50 -5.18
N ALA A 466 16.63 -34.97 -4.25
CA ALA A 466 16.57 -35.46 -2.88
C ALA A 466 15.85 -36.80 -2.77
N GLY A 467 14.83 -37.03 -3.61
CA GLY A 467 13.90 -38.14 -3.46
C GLY A 467 12.81 -37.85 -2.43
N ASP A 468 11.59 -38.25 -2.74
CA ASP A 468 10.41 -37.98 -1.90
C ASP A 468 10.52 -38.59 -0.50
N GLU A 469 11.20 -39.74 -0.39
CA GLU A 469 11.36 -40.45 0.88
C GLU A 469 12.31 -39.72 1.84
N VAL A 470 13.41 -39.17 1.33
CA VAL A 470 14.37 -38.38 2.12
C VAL A 470 13.74 -37.07 2.57
N LEU A 471 12.96 -36.41 1.69
CA LEU A 471 12.22 -35.21 2.04
C LEU A 471 11.16 -35.49 3.11
N ARG A 472 10.43 -36.60 2.98
CA ARG A 472 9.42 -37.02 3.98
C ARG A 472 10.07 -37.31 5.33
N SER A 473 11.16 -38.08 5.36
CA SER A 473 11.90 -38.40 6.59
C SER A 473 12.47 -37.14 7.25
N ALA A 474 13.07 -36.22 6.49
CA ALA A 474 13.57 -34.96 7.02
C ALA A 474 12.46 -34.10 7.65
N ILE A 475 11.27 -34.07 7.04
CA ILE A 475 10.11 -33.34 7.57
C ILE A 475 9.57 -34.00 8.84
N GLN A 476 9.49 -35.33 8.87
CA GLN A 476 9.08 -36.08 10.06
C GLN A 476 10.03 -35.86 11.22
N ASP A 477 11.34 -35.88 10.97
CA ASP A 477 12.36 -35.60 11.98
C ASP A 477 12.26 -34.17 12.53
N ILE A 478 12.03 -33.18 11.66
CA ILE A 478 11.87 -31.79 12.08
C ILE A 478 10.63 -31.62 12.97
N ASN A 479 9.55 -32.34 12.65
CA ASN A 479 8.32 -32.32 13.43
C ASN A 479 8.46 -33.10 14.76
N ALA A 480 9.35 -34.10 14.82
CA ALA A 480 9.64 -34.83 16.06
C ALA A 480 10.65 -34.10 16.97
N SER A 481 11.39 -33.13 16.43
CA SER A 481 12.40 -32.33 17.16
C SER A 481 11.86 -30.97 17.65
N GLY A 482 10.55 -30.73 17.51
CA GLY A 482 9.89 -29.44 17.74
C GLY A 482 9.06 -29.38 19.01
#